data_AF-A0A1B6LQY1-F1
#
_entry.id   AF-A0A1B6LQY1-F1
#
_cell.length_a   1.000
_cell.length_b   1.000
_cell.length_c   1.000
_cell.angle_alpha   90.00
_cell.angle_beta   90.00
_cell.angle_gamma   90.00
#
_symmetry.space_group_name_H-M   'P 1'
#
loop_
_entity.id
_entity.type
_entity.pdbx_description
1 polymer ?
#
loop_
_entity_poly.entity_id
_entity_poly.type
_entity_poly.pdbx_seq_one_letter_code
_entity_poly.pdbx_strand_id
1 'polypeptide(L)'
;MAVLHVLLVLPLFAAIRVDATGKCNQDIIKKILATNSCPSGVLGKLHDMGQFTQAALPAAEVPDVVQCWGGSIDAPTGSSANAQAKIIFKDGSEKTIKYITQEQTCGQITDSYEGSTYNIYFMNIDDTIGCYYRCNNEIETAGADFGGCVIPESKVTDPAAQVAIAKCKQSLADVGITTSIQNLQPCSQ
;
A
#
# COMPACT_ATOMS: atom_id res chain seq x y z
N MET A 1 52.00 -12.05 4.18
CA MET A 1 51.02 -11.10 4.74
C MET A 1 50.08 -10.70 3.62
N ALA A 2 48.89 -11.31 3.56
CA ALA A 2 47.86 -10.97 2.59
C ALA A 2 46.69 -10.36 3.37
N VAL A 3 46.54 -9.04 3.24
CA VAL A 3 45.42 -8.27 3.76
C VAL A 3 44.20 -8.65 2.92
N LEU A 4 43.31 -9.46 3.50
CA LEU A 4 42.11 -9.93 2.85
C LEU A 4 41.08 -8.80 2.82
N HIS A 5 41.04 -8.13 1.66
CA HIS A 5 39.85 -7.62 0.97
C HIS A 5 38.73 -7.03 1.85
N VAL A 6 38.90 -5.73 2.10
CA VAL A 6 37.90 -4.68 1.84
C VAL A 6 36.45 -5.06 2.18
N LEU A 7 36.07 -4.63 3.38
CA LEU A 7 34.74 -4.09 3.70
C LEU A 7 33.99 -3.57 2.47
N LEU A 8 32.95 -4.28 2.05
CA LEU A 8 31.88 -3.73 1.22
C LEU A 8 30.57 -4.51 1.47
N VAL A 9 30.17 -4.56 2.74
CA VAL A 9 28.78 -4.84 3.13
C VAL A 9 27.99 -3.54 3.00
N LEU A 10 27.78 -3.08 1.77
CA LEU A 10 26.88 -1.97 1.40
C LEU A 10 26.63 -2.12 -0.11
N PRO A 11 25.49 -2.74 -0.49
CA PRO A 11 24.26 -1.98 -0.49
C PRO A 11 23.04 -2.83 -0.08
N LEU A 12 22.85 -3.07 1.23
CA LEU A 12 21.55 -3.58 1.71
C LEU A 12 20.47 -2.48 1.73
N PHE A 13 20.85 -1.22 1.46
CA PHE A 13 19.95 -0.05 1.51
C PHE A 13 19.31 0.34 0.15
N ALA A 14 19.58 -0.40 -0.93
CA ALA A 14 19.01 -0.11 -2.27
C ALA A 14 17.76 -0.94 -2.62
N ALA A 15 17.26 -1.79 -1.70
CA ALA A 15 16.23 -2.79 -2.00
C ALA A 15 14.77 -2.33 -1.82
N ILE A 16 14.51 -1.02 -1.76
CA ILE A 16 13.15 -0.50 -1.89
C ILE A 16 13.18 0.41 -3.10
N ARG A 17 12.80 -0.11 -4.27
CA ARG A 17 12.50 0.74 -5.41
C ARG A 17 11.34 1.64 -4.99
N VAL A 18 11.66 2.89 -4.66
CA VAL A 18 10.70 3.99 -4.62
C VAL A 18 10.14 4.27 -6.04
N ASP A 19 10.78 3.70 -7.06
CA ASP A 19 10.40 3.75 -8.49
C ASP A 19 9.13 2.95 -8.86
N ALA A 20 8.52 2.26 -7.89
CA ALA A 20 7.34 1.40 -8.05
C ALA A 20 6.06 2.15 -8.40
N THR A 21 5.94 3.40 -7.91
CA THR A 21 4.70 4.17 -8.02
C THR A 21 4.78 5.04 -9.27
N GLY A 22 3.92 4.76 -10.25
CA GLY A 22 3.81 5.60 -11.44
C GLY A 22 3.24 6.98 -11.18
N LYS A 23 3.40 7.85 -12.19
CA LYS A 23 2.67 9.11 -12.29
C LYS A 23 1.16 8.88 -12.20
N CYS A 24 0.44 9.76 -11.53
CA CYS A 24 -1.02 9.67 -11.44
C CYS A 24 -1.72 9.63 -12.81
N ASN A 25 -2.38 8.51 -13.10
CA ASN A 25 -3.16 8.31 -14.30
C ASN A 25 -4.57 8.92 -14.13
N GLN A 26 -4.81 10.04 -14.81
CA GLN A 26 -6.05 10.79 -14.67
C GLN A 26 -7.29 10.02 -15.16
N ASP A 27 -7.14 9.10 -16.10
CA ASP A 27 -8.27 8.30 -16.59
C ASP A 27 -8.70 7.25 -15.56
N ILE A 28 -7.73 6.65 -14.86
CA ILE A 28 -8.00 5.75 -13.73
C ILE A 28 -8.68 6.54 -12.60
N ILE A 29 -8.14 7.69 -12.21
CA ILE A 29 -8.71 8.53 -11.16
C ILE A 29 -10.16 8.93 -11.51
N LYS A 30 -10.42 9.38 -12.73
CA LYS A 30 -11.79 9.71 -13.19
C LYS A 30 -12.73 8.52 -13.09
N LYS A 31 -12.29 7.33 -13.49
CA LYS A 31 -13.11 6.11 -13.36
C LYS A 31 -13.39 5.77 -11.91
N ILE A 32 -12.36 5.82 -11.04
CA ILE A 32 -12.54 5.61 -9.60
C ILE A 32 -13.58 6.58 -9.04
N LEU A 33 -13.47 7.88 -9.33
CA LEU A 33 -14.40 8.90 -8.82
C LEU A 33 -15.82 8.77 -9.43
N ALA A 34 -15.96 8.15 -10.60
CA ALA A 34 -17.26 7.91 -11.23
C ALA A 34 -17.94 6.64 -10.68
N THR A 35 -17.17 5.65 -10.23
CA THR A 35 -17.69 4.36 -9.75
C THR A 35 -17.67 4.21 -8.24
N ASN A 36 -16.85 4.97 -7.53
CA ASN A 36 -16.81 4.94 -6.08
C ASN A 36 -18.00 5.72 -5.53
N SER A 37 -18.56 5.23 -4.42
CA SER A 37 -19.62 5.96 -3.70
C SER A 37 -19.05 7.10 -2.85
N CYS A 38 -17.92 7.69 -3.27
CA CYS A 38 -17.14 8.70 -2.56
C CYS A 38 -16.97 8.38 -1.06
N PRO A 39 -16.26 7.29 -0.69
CA PRO A 39 -16.18 6.87 0.71
C PRO A 39 -15.55 7.97 1.57
N SER A 40 -16.12 8.19 2.76
CA SER A 40 -15.61 9.13 3.77
C SER A 40 -15.17 8.40 5.03
N GLY A 41 -14.41 9.09 5.89
CA GLY A 41 -13.87 8.55 7.13
C GLY A 41 -12.85 7.45 6.87
N VAL A 42 -12.08 7.59 5.80
CA VAL A 42 -11.07 6.59 5.38
C VAL A 42 -10.07 6.37 6.51
N LEU A 43 -9.57 7.43 7.14
CA LEU A 43 -8.60 7.29 8.23
C LEU A 43 -9.20 6.62 9.45
N GLY A 44 -10.46 6.94 9.78
CA GLY A 44 -11.18 6.27 10.87
C GLY A 44 -11.32 4.76 10.62
N LYS A 45 -11.73 4.38 9.40
CA LYS A 45 -11.87 2.96 9.03
C LYS A 45 -10.54 2.22 9.05
N LEU A 46 -9.47 2.82 8.53
CA LEU A 46 -8.13 2.23 8.58
C LEU A 46 -7.61 2.11 10.03
N HIS A 47 -7.91 3.08 10.88
CA HIS A 47 -7.62 2.99 12.32
C HIS A 47 -8.40 1.83 12.98
N ASP A 48 -9.68 1.69 12.67
CA ASP A 48 -10.56 0.64 13.20
C ASP A 48 -10.14 -0.77 12.75
N MET A 49 -9.44 -0.91 11.61
CA MET A 49 -8.80 -2.18 11.22
C MET A 49 -7.69 -2.61 12.19
N GLY A 50 -7.11 -1.69 12.96
CA GLY A 50 -5.96 -1.93 13.81
C GLY A 50 -4.67 -2.16 13.00
N GLN A 51 -3.99 -3.28 13.24
CA GLN A 51 -2.92 -3.73 12.35
C GLN A 51 -3.55 -4.33 11.10
N PHE A 52 -3.10 -3.87 9.93
CA PHE A 52 -3.50 -4.40 8.64
C PHE A 52 -2.29 -4.91 7.86
N THR A 53 -2.54 -5.81 6.93
CA THR A 53 -1.54 -6.36 6.01
C THR A 53 -1.93 -6.12 4.56
N GLN A 54 -0.93 -5.94 3.70
CA GLN A 54 -1.14 -5.94 2.26
C GLN A 54 -1.50 -7.35 1.81
N ALA A 55 -2.73 -7.54 1.37
CA ALA A 55 -3.22 -8.83 0.90
C ALA A 55 -2.93 -9.07 -0.57
N ALA A 56 -2.81 -8.00 -1.36
CA ALA A 56 -2.46 -8.11 -2.77
C ALA A 56 -1.78 -6.84 -3.29
N LEU A 57 -0.74 -7.02 -4.11
CA LEU A 57 0.03 -5.96 -4.76
C LEU A 57 0.43 -6.34 -6.18
N PRO A 58 0.88 -5.39 -7.01
CA PRO A 58 1.41 -5.71 -8.34
C PRO A 58 2.66 -6.59 -8.21
N ALA A 59 2.74 -7.67 -8.98
CA ALA A 59 3.79 -8.68 -8.82
C ALA A 59 5.21 -8.14 -9.01
N ALA A 60 5.37 -7.12 -9.87
CA ALA A 60 6.66 -6.45 -10.10
C ALA A 60 7.17 -5.68 -8.86
N GLU A 61 6.27 -5.33 -7.93
CA GLU A 61 6.55 -4.49 -6.76
C GLU A 61 6.77 -5.29 -5.48
N VAL A 62 6.91 -6.61 -5.60
CA VAL A 62 7.03 -7.54 -4.48
C VAL A 62 8.42 -8.16 -4.55
N PRO A 63 9.43 -7.58 -3.89
CA PRO A 63 10.77 -8.14 -3.88
C PRO A 63 10.75 -9.52 -3.22
N ASP A 64 11.49 -10.48 -3.79
CA ASP A 64 11.53 -11.85 -3.28
C ASP A 64 12.10 -11.96 -1.85
N VAL A 65 12.82 -10.93 -1.38
CA VAL A 65 13.34 -10.88 0.00
C VAL A 65 12.27 -10.53 1.03
N VAL A 66 11.13 -9.99 0.62
CA VAL A 66 10.04 -9.59 1.51
C VAL A 66 9.11 -10.77 1.76
N GLN A 67 8.80 -11.00 3.03
CA GLN A 67 7.81 -11.99 3.44
C GLN A 67 6.40 -11.39 3.44
N CYS A 68 6.21 -10.23 4.08
CA CYS A 68 4.91 -9.55 4.12
C CYS A 68 5.07 -8.04 4.36
N TRP A 69 3.98 -7.31 4.09
CA TRP A 69 3.85 -5.90 4.42
C TRP A 69 2.68 -5.70 5.37
N GLY A 70 2.92 -4.93 6.42
CA GLY A 70 1.93 -4.54 7.42
C GLY A 70 1.85 -3.03 7.54
N GLY A 71 0.92 -2.58 8.38
CA GLY A 71 0.83 -1.18 8.77
C GLY A 71 -0.28 -0.95 9.78
N SER A 72 -0.30 0.27 10.30
CA SER A 72 -1.37 0.75 11.15
C SER A 72 -1.48 2.26 11.09
N ILE A 73 -2.65 2.77 11.44
CA ILE A 73 -2.94 4.20 11.51
C ILE A 73 -3.38 4.55 12.94
N ASP A 74 -2.76 5.58 13.50
CA ASP A 74 -3.14 6.12 14.80
C ASP A 74 -4.50 6.80 14.71
N ALA A 75 -5.18 6.98 15.85
CA ALA A 75 -6.47 7.67 15.86
C ALA A 75 -6.37 9.06 15.19
N PRO A 76 -7.23 9.37 14.20
CA PRO A 76 -7.12 10.62 13.46
C PRO A 76 -7.44 11.83 14.34
N THR A 77 -6.68 12.90 14.15
CA THR A 77 -6.94 14.22 14.74
C THR A 77 -7.36 15.17 13.61
N GLY A 78 -8.67 15.39 13.47
CA GLY A 78 -9.21 16.09 12.30
C GLY A 78 -9.06 15.23 11.04
N SER A 79 -8.49 15.80 9.97
CA SER A 79 -8.25 15.10 8.70
C SER A 79 -6.90 14.38 8.64
N SER A 80 -6.13 14.32 9.73
CA SER A 80 -4.75 13.82 9.69
C SER A 80 -4.50 12.76 10.75
N ALA A 81 -3.62 11.81 10.44
CA ALA A 81 -3.16 10.78 11.37
C ALA A 81 -1.66 10.49 11.15
N ASN A 82 -0.99 10.04 12.22
CA ASN A 82 0.28 9.35 12.05
C ASN A 82 0.00 7.92 11.60
N ALA A 83 0.91 7.39 10.80
CA ALA A 83 0.82 6.04 10.29
C ALA A 83 2.20 5.37 10.27
N GLN A 84 2.19 4.05 10.27
CA GLN A 84 3.38 3.25 10.11
C GLN A 84 3.16 2.16 9.08
N ALA A 85 4.19 1.92 8.27
CA ALA A 85 4.29 0.78 7.37
C ALA A 85 5.39 -0.13 7.90
N LYS A 86 5.14 -1.43 7.87
CA LYS A 86 6.00 -2.48 8.37
C LYS A 86 6.38 -3.40 7.23
N ILE A 87 7.65 -3.69 7.06
CA ILE A 87 8.15 -4.65 6.08
C ILE A 87 8.84 -5.75 6.86
N ILE A 88 8.36 -6.99 6.73
CA ILE A 88 8.97 -8.17 7.33
C ILE A 88 9.70 -8.93 6.23
N PHE A 89 10.99 -9.15 6.41
CA PHE A 89 11.84 -9.86 5.45
C PHE A 89 11.90 -11.35 5.78
N LYS A 90 12.18 -12.17 4.76
CA LYS A 90 12.27 -13.64 4.92
C LYS A 90 13.40 -14.10 5.86
N ASP A 91 14.38 -13.24 6.14
CA ASP A 91 15.44 -13.49 7.13
C ASP A 91 15.01 -13.18 8.57
N GLY A 92 13.76 -12.74 8.77
CA GLY A 92 13.18 -12.38 10.06
C GLY A 92 13.48 -10.93 10.49
N SER A 93 14.26 -10.17 9.72
CA SER A 93 14.46 -8.75 9.99
C SER A 93 13.21 -7.93 9.67
N GLU A 94 13.13 -6.74 10.25
CA GLU A 94 11.98 -5.84 10.11
C GLU A 94 12.44 -4.42 9.83
N LYS A 95 11.72 -3.73 8.92
CA LYS A 95 11.83 -2.29 8.73
C LYS A 95 10.48 -1.63 8.99
N THR A 96 10.47 -0.65 9.90
CA THR A 96 9.31 0.20 10.15
C THR A 96 9.56 1.60 9.58
N ILE A 97 8.59 2.11 8.83
CA ILE A 97 8.59 3.43 8.20
C ILE A 97 7.42 4.21 8.79
N LYS A 98 7.69 5.40 9.34
CA LYS A 98 6.67 6.30 9.88
C LYS A 98 6.38 7.41 8.87
N TYR A 99 5.11 7.73 8.68
CA TYR A 99 4.66 8.76 7.76
C TYR A 99 3.42 9.45 8.31
N ILE A 100 3.09 10.59 7.73
CA ILE A 100 1.84 11.32 8.04
C ILE A 100 0.88 11.05 6.90
N THR A 101 -0.37 10.77 7.24
CA THR A 101 -1.44 10.63 6.25
C THR A 101 -2.52 11.68 6.49
N GLN A 102 -3.12 12.17 5.42
CA GLN A 102 -4.16 13.18 5.45
C GLN A 102 -5.33 12.81 4.55
N GLU A 103 -6.52 12.72 5.12
CA GLU A 103 -7.77 12.55 4.41
C GLU A 103 -8.11 13.79 3.57
N GLN A 104 -8.47 13.54 2.32
CA GLN A 104 -8.94 14.52 1.37
C GLN A 104 -10.45 14.28 1.15
N THR A 105 -10.91 14.35 -0.10
CA THR A 105 -12.32 14.15 -0.45
C THR A 105 -12.50 12.85 -1.23
N CYS A 106 -13.72 12.30 -1.19
CA CYS A 106 -14.15 11.18 -2.05
C CYS A 106 -13.24 9.94 -2.01
N GLY A 107 -12.80 9.54 -0.81
CA GLY A 107 -11.97 8.36 -0.62
C GLY A 107 -10.48 8.59 -0.88
N GLN A 108 -10.06 9.82 -1.15
CA GLN A 108 -8.66 10.14 -1.32
C GLN A 108 -7.98 10.39 0.04
N ILE A 109 -6.78 9.85 0.21
CA ILE A 109 -5.81 10.26 1.24
C ILE A 109 -4.49 10.64 0.56
N THR A 110 -3.67 11.37 1.30
CA THR A 110 -2.33 11.75 0.90
C THR A 110 -1.33 11.31 1.97
N ASP A 111 -0.34 10.53 1.57
CA ASP A 111 0.76 10.09 2.45
C ASP A 111 2.01 10.91 2.19
N SER A 112 2.61 11.44 3.25
CA SER A 112 3.82 12.27 3.22
C SER A 112 4.96 11.58 3.96
N TYR A 113 6.05 11.30 3.26
CA TYR A 113 7.25 10.65 3.79
C TYR A 113 8.52 11.18 3.13
N GLU A 114 9.50 11.62 3.93
CA GLU A 114 10.82 12.09 3.46
C GLU A 114 10.76 13.06 2.26
N GLY A 115 9.81 14.00 2.30
CA GLY A 115 9.63 15.01 1.24
C GLY A 115 8.89 14.49 0.00
N SER A 116 8.52 13.22 -0.06
CA SER A 116 7.66 12.65 -1.10
C SER A 116 6.20 12.63 -0.67
N THR A 117 5.31 12.86 -1.64
CA THR A 117 3.85 12.87 -1.43
C THR A 117 3.18 11.83 -2.35
N TYR A 118 2.41 10.91 -1.77
CA TYR A 118 1.66 9.90 -2.51
C TYR A 118 0.17 10.13 -2.38
N ASN A 119 -0.54 10.09 -3.49
CA ASN A 119 -2.00 10.12 -3.52
C ASN A 119 -2.52 8.69 -3.52
N ILE A 120 -3.49 8.41 -2.65
CA ILE A 120 -4.13 7.11 -2.56
C ILE A 120 -5.63 7.31 -2.70
N TYR A 121 -6.24 6.62 -3.65
CA TYR A 121 -7.67 6.69 -3.94
C TYR A 121 -8.31 5.36 -3.57
N PHE A 122 -9.15 5.37 -2.53
CA PHE A 122 -9.91 4.20 -2.13
C PHE A 122 -11.16 4.05 -3.01
N MET A 123 -11.26 2.90 -3.69
CA MET A 123 -12.45 2.49 -4.44
C MET A 123 -13.50 1.90 -3.49
N ASN A 124 -13.04 1.11 -2.52
CA ASN A 124 -13.85 0.61 -1.42
C ASN A 124 -13.03 0.62 -0.14
N ILE A 125 -13.67 0.95 0.97
CA ILE A 125 -13.10 0.73 2.30
C ILE A 125 -14.20 0.50 3.33
N ASP A 126 -14.05 -0.60 4.06
CA ASP A 126 -14.87 -1.04 5.17
C ASP A 126 -14.00 -1.69 6.25
N ASP A 127 -14.58 -2.37 7.23
CA ASP A 127 -13.87 -3.03 8.32
C ASP A 127 -13.17 -4.34 7.90
N THR A 128 -13.34 -4.79 6.66
CA THR A 128 -12.77 -6.04 6.13
C THR A 128 -11.67 -5.81 5.09
N ILE A 129 -11.78 -4.75 4.30
CA ILE A 129 -10.84 -4.47 3.21
C ILE A 129 -10.71 -2.98 2.92
N GLY A 130 -9.50 -2.57 2.53
CA GLY A 130 -9.24 -1.32 1.81
C GLY A 130 -8.74 -1.64 0.40
N CYS A 131 -9.49 -1.22 -0.61
CA CYS A 131 -9.14 -1.39 -2.02
C CYS A 131 -8.72 -0.06 -2.61
N TYR A 132 -7.48 0.05 -3.09
CA TYR A 132 -6.91 1.37 -3.40
C TYR A 132 -6.04 1.39 -4.65
N TYR A 133 -5.97 2.57 -5.26
CA TYR A 133 -4.99 2.96 -6.28
C TYR A 133 -4.04 4.00 -5.66
N ARG A 134 -2.73 3.83 -5.83
CA ARG A 134 -1.69 4.74 -5.35
C ARG A 134 -0.92 5.34 -6.53
N CYS A 135 -0.62 6.62 -6.45
CA CYS A 135 0.19 7.31 -7.45
C CYS A 135 0.94 8.50 -6.85
N ASN A 136 1.90 9.06 -7.59
CA ASN A 136 2.60 10.29 -7.20
C ASN A 136 2.57 11.29 -8.38
N ASN A 137 2.25 12.56 -8.12
CA ASN A 137 2.20 13.59 -9.17
C ASN A 137 3.59 14.09 -9.59
N GLU A 138 4.58 13.95 -8.72
CA GLU A 138 5.95 14.48 -8.88
C GLU A 138 6.87 13.51 -9.64
N ILE A 139 6.45 12.27 -9.86
CA ILE A 139 7.20 11.30 -10.65
C ILE A 139 6.98 11.59 -12.15
N GLU A 140 8.07 11.92 -12.85
CA GLU A 140 8.02 12.27 -14.27
C GLU A 140 7.90 11.05 -15.20
N THR A 141 8.34 9.88 -14.74
CA THR A 141 8.26 8.64 -15.51
C THR A 141 6.89 8.00 -15.38
N ALA A 142 6.39 7.44 -16.48
CA ALA A 142 5.24 6.55 -16.47
C ALA A 142 5.68 5.21 -15.85
N GLY A 143 5.86 5.16 -14.53
CA GLY A 143 5.89 3.92 -13.78
C GLY A 143 4.56 3.17 -13.94
N ALA A 144 4.53 1.89 -13.57
CA ALA A 144 3.31 1.10 -13.66
C ALA A 144 2.23 1.64 -12.70
N ASP A 145 0.97 1.46 -13.07
CA ASP A 145 -0.15 1.77 -12.19
C ASP A 145 -0.10 0.86 -10.95
N PHE A 146 -0.14 1.48 -9.77
CA PHE A 146 -0.01 0.79 -8.49
C PHE A 146 -1.38 0.62 -7.83
N GLY A 147 -1.88 -0.61 -7.82
CA GLY A 147 -3.14 -1.00 -7.18
C GLY A 147 -2.92 -2.02 -6.07
N GLY A 148 -3.67 -1.92 -4.98
CA GLY A 148 -3.49 -2.82 -3.83
C GLY A 148 -4.74 -3.10 -3.02
N CYS A 149 -4.63 -4.14 -2.18
CA CYS A 149 -5.62 -4.52 -1.18
C CYS A 149 -4.96 -4.55 0.20
N VAL A 150 -5.56 -3.89 1.20
CA VAL A 150 -5.23 -4.11 2.62
C VAL A 150 -6.38 -4.80 3.32
N ILE A 151 -6.08 -5.66 4.29
CA ILE A 151 -7.07 -6.29 5.19
C ILE A 151 -6.56 -6.23 6.64
N PRO A 152 -7.44 -6.24 7.65
CA PRO A 152 -7.03 -6.42 9.04
C PRO A 152 -6.27 -7.74 9.23
N GLU A 153 -5.18 -7.73 10.00
CA GLU A 153 -4.44 -8.96 10.34
C GLU A 153 -5.35 -9.97 11.06
N SER A 154 -6.30 -9.48 11.86
CA SER A 154 -7.28 -10.29 12.58
C SER A 154 -8.28 -11.04 11.68
N LYS A 155 -8.39 -10.66 10.40
CA LYS A 155 -9.33 -11.25 9.42
C LYS A 155 -8.65 -12.04 8.31
N VAL A 156 -7.34 -12.24 8.39
CA VAL A 156 -6.54 -12.92 7.36
C VAL A 156 -7.04 -14.32 7.01
N THR A 157 -7.54 -15.06 8.01
CA THR A 157 -8.05 -16.43 7.85
C THR A 157 -9.56 -16.48 7.55
N ASP A 158 -10.23 -15.32 7.48
CA ASP A 158 -11.65 -15.24 7.19
C ASP A 158 -11.92 -15.50 5.69
N PRO A 159 -12.76 -16.48 5.34
CA PRO A 159 -13.19 -16.70 3.96
C PRO A 159 -13.80 -15.44 3.30
N ALA A 160 -14.46 -14.57 4.08
CA ALA A 160 -15.00 -13.31 3.59
C ALA A 160 -13.89 -12.36 3.10
N ALA A 161 -12.72 -12.36 3.75
CA ALA A 161 -11.58 -11.56 3.31
C ALA A 161 -11.06 -12.01 1.95
N GLN A 162 -11.06 -13.32 1.66
CA GLN A 162 -10.65 -13.84 0.34
C GLN A 162 -11.61 -13.40 -0.78
N VAL A 163 -12.92 -13.41 -0.50
CA VAL A 163 -13.92 -12.89 -1.43
C VAL A 163 -13.74 -11.39 -1.64
N ALA A 164 -13.45 -10.63 -0.59
CA ALA A 164 -13.19 -9.20 -0.65
C ALA A 164 -11.95 -8.88 -1.50
N ILE A 165 -10.85 -9.63 -1.32
CA ILE A 165 -9.61 -9.49 -2.12
C ILE A 165 -9.91 -9.72 -3.60
N ALA A 166 -10.64 -10.79 -3.94
CA ALA A 166 -11.02 -11.07 -5.33
C ALA A 166 -11.84 -9.94 -5.95
N LYS A 167 -12.83 -9.41 -5.21
CA LYS A 167 -13.61 -8.24 -5.64
C LYS A 167 -12.74 -7.00 -5.83
N CYS A 168 -11.80 -6.73 -4.92
CA CYS A 168 -10.91 -5.59 -5.08
C CYS A 168 -10.04 -5.71 -6.34
N LYS A 169 -9.49 -6.89 -6.63
CA LYS A 169 -8.75 -7.13 -7.89
C LYS A 169 -9.61 -6.85 -9.12
N GLN A 170 -10.88 -7.26 -9.09
CA GLN A 170 -11.81 -6.94 -10.17
C GLN A 170 -12.05 -5.43 -10.28
N SER A 171 -12.30 -4.73 -9.17
CA SER A 171 -12.45 -3.26 -9.17
C SER A 171 -11.23 -2.54 -9.74
N LEU A 172 -10.02 -2.99 -9.38
CA LEU A 172 -8.75 -2.46 -9.91
C LEU A 172 -8.69 -2.63 -11.44
N ALA A 173 -9.06 -3.81 -11.95
CA ALA A 173 -9.11 -4.07 -13.39
C ALA A 173 -10.17 -3.21 -14.10
N ASP A 174 -11.36 -3.04 -13.50
CA ASP A 174 -12.48 -2.28 -14.07
C ASP A 174 -12.12 -0.79 -14.24
N VAL A 175 -11.33 -0.23 -13.32
CA VAL A 175 -10.84 1.16 -13.44
C VAL A 175 -9.64 1.29 -14.39
N GLY A 176 -9.09 0.19 -14.89
CA GLY A 176 -8.07 0.17 -15.95
C GLY A 176 -6.66 -0.18 -15.49
N ILE A 177 -6.47 -0.72 -14.27
CA ILE A 177 -5.17 -1.22 -13.83
C ILE A 177 -4.91 -2.57 -14.50
N THR A 178 -3.94 -2.60 -15.40
CA THR A 178 -3.61 -3.80 -16.19
C THR A 178 -2.44 -4.61 -15.61
N THR A 179 -1.76 -4.08 -14.59
CA THR A 179 -0.64 -4.78 -13.95
C THR A 179 -1.13 -6.02 -13.23
N SER A 180 -0.41 -7.14 -13.35
CA SER A 180 -0.76 -8.39 -12.67
C SER A 180 -0.70 -8.21 -11.16
N ILE A 181 -1.85 -8.39 -10.48
CA ILE A 181 -1.97 -8.28 -9.02
C ILE A 181 -1.94 -9.67 -8.38
N GLN A 182 -0.89 -9.95 -7.60
CA GLN A 182 -0.73 -11.23 -6.91
C GLN A 182 -1.19 -11.14 -5.45
N ASN A 183 -1.66 -12.27 -4.90
CA ASN A 183 -1.89 -12.37 -3.47
C ASN A 183 -0.54 -12.42 -2.74
N LEU A 184 -0.50 -11.80 -1.57
CA LEU A 184 0.67 -11.79 -0.71
C LEU A 184 0.48 -12.71 0.48
N GLN A 185 1.60 -13.12 1.05
CA GLN A 185 1.57 -13.72 2.37
C GLN A 185 1.19 -12.61 3.38
N PRO A 186 0.14 -12.82 4.17
CA PRO A 186 -0.27 -11.88 5.20
C PRO A 186 0.78 -11.82 6.31
N CYS A 187 0.93 -10.65 6.93
CA CYS A 187 1.57 -10.55 8.22
C CYS A 187 0.62 -11.18 9.25
N SER A 188 0.98 -12.36 9.75
CA SER A 188 0.33 -13.00 10.89
C SER A 188 1.31 -13.02 12.04
N GLN A 189 0.85 -12.62 13.24
CA GLN A 189 1.56 -12.95 14.47
C GLN A 189 1.49 -14.46 14.75
#